data_AF-S5V228-F1
#
_entry.id   AF-S5V228-F1
#
_cell.length_a   1.000
_cell.length_b   1.000
_cell.length_c   1.000
_cell.angle_alpha   90.00
_cell.angle_beta   90.00
_cell.angle_gamma   90.00
#
_symmetry.space_group_name_H-M   'P 1'
#
loop_
_entity.id
_entity.type
_entity.pdbx_description
1 polymer ?
#
loop_
_entity_poly.entity_id
_entity_poly.type
_entity_poly.pdbx_seq_one_letter_code
_entity_poly.pdbx_strand_id
1 'polypeptide(L)'
;MRSHLVGGLVAAGAALCGLAASPASAWTGSYVSSNSGYAYVRGAATTNSAIIGKAPNGRMVDMMCYKDGQWAQGNYWTNRWYYSTVQSNGTNNWIGFVHASLVAKPTRVPPC
;
A
#
# COMPACT_ATOMS: atom_id res chain seq x y z
N MET A 1 73.77 -10.04 1.95
CA MET A 1 73.22 -8.98 1.09
C MET A 1 73.13 -9.49 -0.33
N ARG A 2 71.91 -9.70 -0.85
CA ARG A 2 71.59 -9.77 -2.29
C ARG A 2 70.06 -9.75 -2.42
N SER A 3 69.56 -8.60 -2.83
CA SER A 3 68.15 -8.32 -3.10
C SER A 3 67.76 -8.86 -4.48
N HIS A 4 66.58 -9.46 -4.59
CA HIS A 4 65.84 -9.52 -5.85
C HIS A 4 64.36 -9.23 -5.57
N LEU A 5 63.91 -8.07 -6.05
CA LEU A 5 62.49 -7.75 -6.28
C LEU A 5 62.02 -8.51 -7.52
N VAL A 6 60.76 -8.96 -7.53
CA VAL A 6 59.75 -8.70 -8.58
C VAL A 6 58.51 -9.58 -8.33
N GLY A 7 57.35 -8.93 -8.32
CA GLY A 7 56.16 -9.42 -9.02
C GLY A 7 55.05 -10.04 -8.18
N GLY A 8 53.88 -9.39 -8.19
CA GLY A 8 52.60 -10.10 -7.98
C GLY A 8 51.60 -9.36 -7.10
N LEU A 9 51.08 -8.24 -7.59
CA LEU A 9 49.86 -7.63 -7.05
C LEU A 9 48.67 -8.46 -7.54
N VAL A 10 47.97 -9.18 -6.66
CA VAL A 10 46.61 -9.66 -6.93
C VAL A 10 45.71 -9.16 -5.82
N ALA A 11 45.03 -8.07 -6.12
CA ALA A 11 43.89 -7.58 -5.39
C ALA A 11 42.68 -8.47 -5.69
N ALA A 12 41.98 -8.92 -4.65
CA ALA A 12 40.57 -9.24 -4.72
C ALA A 12 39.91 -8.61 -3.50
N GLY A 13 39.67 -7.30 -3.59
CA GLY A 13 38.89 -6.57 -2.61
C GLY A 13 37.47 -7.11 -2.61
N ALA A 14 37.03 -7.67 -1.48
CA ALA A 14 35.63 -7.92 -1.23
C ALA A 14 34.89 -6.58 -1.22
N ALA A 15 34.27 -6.22 -2.34
CA ALA A 15 33.34 -5.12 -2.41
C ALA A 15 32.11 -5.50 -1.56
N LEU A 16 32.13 -5.10 -0.29
CA LEU A 16 30.92 -4.94 0.51
C LEU A 16 30.09 -3.86 -0.18
N CYS A 17 29.26 -4.27 -1.14
CA CYS A 17 28.17 -3.45 -1.64
C CYS A 17 27.23 -3.19 -0.46
N GLY A 18 27.52 -2.13 0.29
CA GLY A 18 26.59 -1.48 1.18
C GLY A 18 25.43 -0.95 0.35
N LEU A 19 24.44 -1.80 0.08
CA LEU A 19 23.10 -1.34 -0.16
C LEU A 19 22.64 -0.71 1.15
N ALA A 20 22.90 0.59 1.29
CA ALA A 20 22.07 1.41 2.15
C ALA A 20 20.65 1.28 1.59
N ALA A 21 19.87 0.34 2.15
CA ALA A 21 18.44 0.32 1.95
C ALA A 21 17.97 1.69 2.45
N SER A 22 17.66 2.59 1.52
CA SER A 22 16.95 3.82 1.85
C SER A 22 15.81 3.41 2.77
N PRO A 23 15.61 4.08 3.93
CA PRO A 23 14.47 3.75 4.76
C PRO A 23 13.25 3.89 3.86
N ALA A 24 12.54 2.78 3.64
CA ALA A 24 11.25 2.85 3.00
C ALA A 24 10.44 3.80 3.88
N SER A 25 10.13 4.99 3.37
CA SER A 25 9.37 5.99 4.09
C SER A 25 8.10 5.31 4.55
N ALA A 26 8.02 5.00 5.84
CA ALA A 26 6.90 4.26 6.39
C ALA A 26 5.69 5.18 6.25
N TRP A 27 4.80 4.83 5.32
CA TRP A 27 3.64 5.66 5.08
C TRP A 27 2.72 5.63 6.31
N THR A 28 2.46 6.81 6.86
CA THR A 28 1.74 6.96 8.12
C THR A 28 0.21 7.05 7.93
N GLY A 29 -0.27 6.98 6.69
CA GLY A 29 -1.69 7.12 6.35
C GLY A 29 -2.53 5.83 6.42
N SER A 30 -3.77 5.91 5.94
CA SER A 30 -4.76 4.83 5.96
C SER A 30 -4.57 3.82 4.83
N TYR A 31 -4.29 2.55 5.08
CA TYR A 31 -3.94 1.60 4.01
C TYR A 31 -4.94 0.46 3.93
N VAL A 32 -4.96 -0.22 2.78
CA VAL A 32 -5.72 -1.45 2.61
C VAL A 32 -5.18 -2.52 3.54
N SER A 33 -6.05 -3.05 4.40
CA SER A 33 -5.76 -4.15 5.31
C SER A 33 -6.97 -5.06 5.35
N SER A 34 -6.86 -6.20 4.69
CA SER A 34 -7.93 -7.18 4.52
C SER A 34 -7.42 -8.56 4.90
N ASN A 35 -8.23 -9.33 5.64
CA ASN A 35 -7.96 -10.73 5.95
C ASN A 35 -7.89 -11.60 4.68
N SER A 36 -8.54 -11.17 3.60
CA SER A 36 -8.51 -11.83 2.28
C SER A 36 -7.38 -11.34 1.37
N GLY A 37 -6.54 -10.42 1.84
CA GLY A 37 -5.37 -9.92 1.11
C GLY A 37 -5.59 -8.74 0.17
N TYR A 38 -6.83 -8.28 0.00
CA TYR A 38 -7.17 -7.15 -0.87
C TYR A 38 -8.50 -6.46 -0.50
N ALA A 39 -8.69 -5.25 -1.03
CA ALA A 39 -9.95 -4.52 -1.04
C ALA A 39 -10.37 -4.17 -2.47
N TYR A 40 -11.67 -4.19 -2.74
CA TYR A 40 -12.22 -3.66 -3.97
C TYR A 40 -12.49 -2.16 -3.83
N VAL A 41 -12.07 -1.40 -4.85
CA VAL A 41 -12.50 -0.02 -5.06
C VAL A 41 -13.73 -0.07 -5.95
N ARG A 42 -14.82 0.53 -5.51
CA ARG A 42 -16.14 0.36 -6.10
C ARG A 42 -16.75 1.68 -6.56
N GLY A 43 -17.60 1.63 -7.58
CA GLY A 43 -18.29 2.82 -8.08
C GLY A 43 -19.33 3.39 -7.12
N ALA A 44 -19.88 2.59 -6.22
CA ALA A 44 -20.82 3.03 -5.19
C ALA A 44 -20.58 2.29 -3.86
N ALA A 45 -21.21 2.80 -2.79
CA ALA A 45 -21.17 2.23 -1.43
C ALA A 45 -22.02 0.94 -1.29
N THR A 46 -21.79 -0.04 -2.17
CA THR A 46 -22.48 -1.34 -2.21
C THR A 46 -21.60 -2.40 -2.88
N THR A 47 -21.76 -3.67 -2.47
CA THR A 47 -21.06 -4.80 -3.11
C THR A 47 -21.58 -5.13 -4.50
N ASN A 48 -22.71 -4.56 -4.92
CA ASN A 48 -23.32 -4.80 -6.23
C ASN A 48 -22.87 -3.81 -7.31
N SER A 49 -22.15 -2.74 -6.97
CA SER A 49 -21.63 -1.81 -7.97
C SER A 49 -20.40 -2.36 -8.68
N ALA A 50 -20.12 -1.79 -9.86
CA ALA A 50 -18.90 -2.06 -10.61
C ALA A 50 -17.63 -1.95 -9.75
N ILE A 51 -16.71 -2.87 -9.99
CA ILE A 51 -15.38 -2.87 -9.40
C ILE A 51 -14.47 -2.04 -10.30
N ILE A 52 -13.99 -0.92 -9.77
CA ILE A 52 -13.06 0.00 -10.45
C ILE A 52 -11.62 -0.51 -10.31
N GLY A 53 -11.31 -1.12 -9.17
CA GLY A 53 -9.97 -1.61 -8.88
C GLY A 53 -9.94 -2.68 -7.81
N LYS A 54 -8.84 -3.43 -7.77
CA LYS A 54 -8.54 -4.44 -6.73
C LYS A 54 -7.20 -4.08 -6.11
N ALA A 55 -7.25 -3.46 -4.94
CA ALA A 55 -6.07 -3.00 -4.21
C ALA A 55 -5.59 -4.12 -3.27
N PRO A 56 -4.37 -4.66 -3.44
CA PRO A 56 -3.81 -5.59 -2.46
C PRO A 56 -3.59 -4.92 -1.09
N ASN A 57 -3.27 -5.70 -0.06
CA ASN A 57 -2.89 -5.13 1.23
C ASN A 57 -1.66 -4.21 1.12
N GLY A 58 -1.60 -3.20 1.99
CA GLY A 58 -0.52 -2.21 2.03
C GLY A 58 -0.67 -1.06 1.04
N ARG A 59 -1.67 -1.08 0.15
CA ARG A 59 -1.93 0.06 -0.74
C ARG A 59 -2.46 1.25 0.02
N MET A 60 -1.94 2.43 -0.31
CA MET A 60 -2.36 3.68 0.30
C MET A 60 -3.81 4.00 -0.09
N VAL A 61 -4.60 4.44 0.90
CA VAL A 61 -5.97 4.92 0.76
C VAL A 61 -6.02 6.34 1.29
N ASP A 62 -6.24 7.30 0.41
CA ASP A 62 -6.50 8.69 0.78
C ASP A 62 -8.01 8.91 0.81
N MET A 63 -8.58 9.08 2.00
CA MET A 63 -10.02 9.15 2.21
C MET A 63 -10.50 10.59 2.20
N MET A 64 -11.55 10.86 1.44
CA MET A 64 -12.10 12.21 1.29
C MET A 64 -13.34 12.41 2.17
N CYS A 65 -14.27 11.45 2.15
CA CYS A 65 -15.50 11.46 2.95
C CYS A 65 -15.99 10.03 3.20
N TYR A 66 -16.92 9.86 4.14
CA TYR A 66 -17.57 8.57 4.37
C TYR A 66 -19.05 8.61 3.98
N LYS A 67 -19.58 7.48 3.55
CA LYS A 67 -21.00 7.29 3.30
C LYS A 67 -21.44 5.97 3.92
N ASP A 68 -22.56 6.00 4.62
CA ASP A 68 -23.21 4.77 5.06
C ASP A 68 -24.00 4.19 3.87
N GLY A 69 -23.72 2.94 3.54
CA GLY A 69 -24.25 2.25 2.37
C GLY A 69 -24.75 0.86 2.72
N GLN A 70 -24.51 -0.10 1.82
CA GLN A 70 -24.85 -1.50 2.09
C GLN A 70 -24.01 -2.04 3.26
N TRP A 71 -24.64 -2.75 4.18
CA TRP A 71 -23.94 -3.57 5.16
C TRP A 71 -23.18 -4.72 4.48
N ALA A 72 -21.92 -4.91 4.86
CA ALA A 72 -21.10 -6.01 4.36
C ALA A 72 -20.09 -6.49 5.41
N GLN A 73 -19.61 -7.73 5.23
CA GLN A 73 -18.56 -8.32 6.07
C GLN A 73 -17.24 -8.28 5.31
N GLY A 74 -16.27 -7.55 5.87
CA GLY A 74 -14.85 -7.76 5.57
C GLY A 74 -14.15 -8.29 6.83
N ASN A 75 -13.21 -7.51 7.39
CA ASN A 75 -12.59 -7.88 8.67
C ASN A 75 -13.57 -7.75 9.84
N TYR A 76 -14.57 -6.88 9.73
CA TYR A 76 -15.66 -6.70 10.68
C TYR A 76 -16.93 -6.25 9.95
N TRP A 77 -18.08 -6.38 10.60
CA TRP A 77 -19.39 -6.00 10.06
C TRP A 77 -19.61 -4.50 10.20
N THR A 78 -19.90 -3.80 9.10
CA THR A 78 -20.23 -2.37 9.09
C THR A 78 -20.98 -2.01 7.81
N ASN A 79 -21.68 -0.88 7.80
CA ASN A 79 -22.22 -0.25 6.61
C ASN A 79 -21.40 0.97 6.15
N ARG A 80 -20.25 1.24 6.77
CA ARG A 80 -19.42 2.39 6.47
C ARG A 80 -18.59 2.13 5.21
N TRP A 81 -18.62 3.08 4.27
CA TRP A 81 -17.76 3.10 3.08
C TRP A 81 -17.02 4.42 3.00
N TYR A 82 -15.77 4.40 2.58
CA TYR A 82 -14.96 5.61 2.36
C TYR A 82 -14.86 5.90 0.87
N TYR A 83 -15.22 7.11 0.45
CA TYR A 83 -14.87 7.60 -0.86
C TYR A 83 -13.39 8.01 -0.83
N SER A 84 -12.58 7.43 -1.70
CA SER A 84 -11.13 7.47 -1.56
C SER A 84 -10.40 7.39 -2.88
N THR A 85 -9.19 7.95 -2.88
CA THR A 85 -8.17 7.70 -3.89
C THR A 85 -7.28 6.57 -3.39
N VAL A 86 -7.18 5.48 -4.15
CA VAL A 86 -6.42 4.28 -3.77
C VAL A 86 -5.28 4.05 -4.75
N GLN A 87 -4.08 3.86 -4.22
CA GLN A 87 -2.88 3.67 -5.03
C GLN A 87 -2.96 2.37 -5.85
N SER A 88 -2.76 2.45 -7.18
CA SER A 88 -2.62 1.29 -8.07
C SER A 88 -1.17 0.98 -8.37
N ASN A 89 -0.85 -0.25 -8.78
CA ASN A 89 0.53 -0.75 -9.00
C ASN A 89 1.16 -0.17 -10.29
N GLY A 90 0.84 1.08 -10.63
CA GLY A 90 1.24 1.80 -11.83
C GLY A 90 1.06 3.31 -11.63
N THR A 91 0.93 4.06 -12.73
CA THR A 91 0.96 5.54 -12.70
C THR A 91 -0.32 6.20 -12.19
N ASN A 92 -1.46 5.51 -12.22
CA ASN A 92 -2.77 6.10 -11.93
C ASN A 92 -3.33 5.59 -10.60
N ASN A 93 -4.11 6.42 -9.90
CA ASN A 93 -4.87 5.99 -8.72
C ASN A 93 -6.31 5.63 -9.10
N TRP A 94 -6.89 4.66 -8.39
CA TRP A 94 -8.32 4.37 -8.49
C TRP A 94 -9.10 5.32 -7.59
N ILE A 95 -10.21 5.85 -8.07
CA ILE A 95 -11.09 6.72 -7.28
C ILE A 95 -12.42 5.99 -7.11
N GLY A 96 -12.86 5.81 -5.86
CA GLY A 96 -14.14 5.16 -5.58
C GLY A 96 -14.31 4.81 -4.11
N PHE A 97 -15.30 3.98 -3.84
CA PHE A 97 -15.65 3.54 -2.49
C PHE A 97 -14.86 2.30 -2.08
N VAL A 98 -14.25 2.35 -0.90
CA VAL A 98 -13.64 1.20 -0.22
C VAL A 98 -14.44 0.91 1.03
N HIS A 99 -14.76 -0.36 1.28
CA HIS A 99 -15.47 -0.76 2.49
C HIS A 99 -14.61 -0.49 3.72
N ALA A 100 -15.16 0.17 4.75
CA ALA A 100 -14.37 0.65 5.89
C ALA A 100 -13.66 -0.49 6.64
N SER A 101 -14.27 -1.68 6.66
CA SER A 101 -13.67 -2.84 7.32
C SER A 101 -12.37 -3.34 6.67
N LEU A 102 -11.98 -2.80 5.51
CA LEU A 102 -10.80 -3.19 4.75
C LEU A 102 -9.73 -2.09 4.76
N VAL A 103 -9.91 -1.05 5.57
CA VAL A 103 -9.00 0.08 5.71
C VAL A 103 -8.46 0.11 7.14
N ALA A 104 -7.14 0.07 7.28
CA ALA A 104 -6.46 0.23 8.56
C ALA A 104 -6.06 1.69 8.77
N LYS A 105 -5.97 2.09 10.05
CA LYS A 105 -5.67 3.47 10.48
C LYS A 105 -6.56 4.52 9.80
N PRO A 106 -7.90 4.39 9.86
CA PRO A 106 -8.75 5.36 9.20
C PRO A 106 -8.63 6.74 9.87
N THR A 107 -8.42 7.79 9.08
CA THR A 107 -8.52 9.19 9.49
C THR A 107 -9.98 9.61 9.66
N ARG A 108 -10.21 10.69 10.43
CA ARG A 108 -11.53 11.33 10.51
C ARG A 108 -11.79 12.08 9.22
N VAL A 109 -12.87 11.72 8.54
CA VAL A 109 -13.37 12.39 7.34
C VAL A 109 -14.84 12.77 7.53
N PRO A 110 -15.33 13.85 6.90
CA PRO A 110 -16.74 14.24 6.99
C PRO A 110 -17.65 13.25 6.25
N PRO A 111 -18.97 13.29 6.48
CA PRO A 111 -19.92 12.57 5.64
C PRO A 111 -19.90 13.13 4.19
N CYS A 112 -20.10 12.23 3.23
CA CYS A 112 -20.63 12.56 1.91
C CYS A 112 -22.17 12.65 2.01
#